data_AF-A0AA38H9P5-F1
#
_entry.id   AF-A0AA38H9P5-F1
#
_cell.length_a   1.000
_cell.length_b   1.000
_cell.length_c   1.000
_cell.angle_alpha   90.00
_cell.angle_beta   90.00
_cell.angle_gamma   90.00
#
_symmetry.space_group_name_H-M   'P 1'
#
loop_
_entity.id
_entity.type
_entity.pdbx_description
1 polymer ?
#
loop_
_entity_poly.entity_id
_entity_poly.type
_entity_poly.pdbx_seq_one_letter_code
_entity_poly.pdbx_strand_id
1 'polypeptide(L)'
;VYAVSLPCAGEKRTNPGTYTLITIPLSHDIFFERPVPVSTAIEFPLVVYKTYSLPTVSTPKSLLENDIATTLNIEPSTGKAPAEWQSRVGGIIVARKDKQSLDIRHFEGVWMYIDMIGHKLKLEGATEAGLRAKGHLTKKDLVHWWKLYEIQARGDREAYRKMNKAPPVEVGESEDWAS
;
A
#
# COMPACT_ATOMS: atom_id res chain seq x y z
N VAL A 1 12.75 5.02 13.59
CA VAL A 1 12.01 5.52 12.40
C VAL A 1 10.55 5.21 12.56
N TYR A 2 9.67 6.00 11.97
CA TYR A 2 8.23 5.73 12.04
C TYR A 2 7.82 4.62 11.06
N ALA A 3 6.90 3.78 11.52
CA ALA A 3 6.29 2.69 10.78
C ALA A 3 4.80 2.65 11.11
N VAL A 4 4.02 1.93 10.31
CA VAL A 4 2.57 1.81 10.49
C VAL A 4 2.24 0.39 10.92
N SER A 5 1.59 0.24 12.07
CA SER A 5 1.05 -1.03 12.56
C SER A 5 -0.40 -1.19 12.11
N LEU A 6 -0.73 -2.34 11.53
CA LEU A 6 -2.07 -2.67 11.08
C LEU A 6 -2.58 -3.93 11.79
N PRO A 7 -3.65 -3.80 12.60
CA PRO A 7 -4.24 -4.95 13.26
C PRO A 7 -5.00 -5.85 12.27
N CYS A 8 -5.02 -7.16 12.52
CA CYS A 8 -5.92 -8.08 11.81
C CYS A 8 -7.37 -7.98 12.30
N ALA A 9 -8.29 -8.67 11.62
CA ALA A 9 -9.72 -8.65 11.94
C ALA A 9 -10.04 -8.98 13.40
N GLY A 10 -9.31 -9.90 14.04
CA GLY A 10 -9.47 -10.26 15.45
C GLY A 10 -9.00 -9.16 16.39
N GLU A 11 -7.82 -8.58 16.14
CA GLU A 11 -7.27 -7.47 16.92
C GLU A 11 -8.14 -6.20 16.81
N LYS A 12 -8.77 -5.98 15.65
CA LYS A 12 -9.74 -4.90 15.44
C LYS A 12 -10.98 -5.02 16.33
N ARG A 13 -11.32 -6.21 16.83
CA ARG A 13 -12.46 -6.37 17.77
C ARG A 13 -12.15 -5.82 19.14
N THR A 14 -10.88 -5.87 19.55
CA THR A 14 -10.41 -5.34 20.83
C THR A 14 -9.97 -3.88 20.72
N ASN A 15 -9.54 -3.46 19.53
CA ASN A 15 -9.16 -2.07 19.24
C ASN A 15 -9.80 -1.64 17.90
N PRO A 16 -11.08 -1.21 17.91
CA PRO A 16 -11.82 -0.87 16.70
C PRO A 16 -11.27 0.40 16.06
N GLY A 17 -10.42 0.18 15.06
CA GLY A 17 -9.94 1.22 14.16
C GLY A 17 -8.67 1.88 14.67
N THR A 18 -7.56 1.61 13.99
CA THR A 18 -6.75 2.62 13.28
C THR A 18 -5.41 2.01 12.92
N TYR A 19 -4.86 2.49 11.81
CA TYR A 19 -3.43 2.43 11.57
C TYR A 19 -2.73 3.14 12.72
N THR A 20 -1.82 2.45 13.41
CA THR A 20 -1.08 3.07 14.50
C THR A 20 0.30 3.46 14.01
N LEU A 21 0.67 4.73 14.17
CA LEU A 21 2.04 5.16 13.97
C LEU A 21 2.89 4.64 15.14
N ILE A 22 3.88 3.81 14.83
CA ILE A 22 4.79 3.23 15.81
C ILE A 22 6.23 3.64 15.51
N THR A 23 7.11 3.53 16.50
CA THR A 23 8.56 3.70 16.30
C THR A 23 9.22 2.33 16.33
N ILE A 24 10.03 2.05 15.32
CA ILE A 24 10.87 0.84 15.27
C ILE A 24 12.37 1.23 15.18
N PRO A 25 13.28 0.41 15.75
CA PRO A 25 14.71 0.64 15.64
C PRO A 25 15.20 0.36 14.22
N LEU A 26 16.28 1.01 13.79
CA LEU A 26 16.89 0.80 12.45
C LEU A 26 17.45 -0.61 12.23
N SER A 27 17.61 -1.38 13.32
CA SER A 27 18.03 -2.77 13.36
C SER A 27 16.85 -3.76 13.31
N HIS A 28 15.61 -3.29 13.19
CA HIS A 28 14.43 -4.17 13.15
C HIS A 28 14.46 -5.09 11.92
N ASP A 29 14.07 -6.36 12.08
CA ASP A 29 14.18 -7.39 11.04
C ASP A 29 13.38 -7.10 9.76
N ILE A 30 12.31 -6.31 9.87
CA ILE A 30 11.53 -5.77 8.73
C ILE A 30 12.41 -5.19 7.62
N PHE A 31 13.57 -4.62 7.94
CA PHE A 31 14.46 -4.04 6.94
C PHE A 31 15.25 -5.09 6.14
N PHE A 32 15.19 -6.37 6.50
CA PHE A 32 15.68 -7.48 5.69
C PHE A 32 14.62 -8.04 4.75
N GLU A 33 13.34 -7.72 4.97
CA GLU A 33 12.24 -8.16 4.12
C GLU A 33 12.35 -7.63 2.69
N ARG A 34 11.78 -8.35 1.74
CA ARG A 34 11.68 -7.89 0.35
C ARG A 34 10.60 -6.81 0.24
N PRO A 35 10.86 -5.70 -0.46
CA PRO A 35 9.83 -4.70 -0.73
C PRO A 35 8.65 -5.31 -1.49
N VAL A 36 7.45 -4.82 -1.21
CA VAL A 36 6.26 -5.33 -1.90
C VAL A 36 6.24 -4.85 -3.37
N PRO A 37 5.76 -5.68 -4.31
CA PRO A 37 6.08 -5.53 -5.72
C PRO A 37 5.60 -4.22 -6.35
N VAL A 38 4.31 -3.87 -6.17
CA VAL A 38 3.74 -2.64 -6.74
C VAL A 38 4.41 -1.40 -6.13
N SER A 39 4.68 -1.41 -4.82
CA SER A 39 5.34 -0.30 -4.13
C SER A 39 6.75 -0.02 -4.67
N THR A 40 7.45 -1.07 -5.09
CA THR A 40 8.76 -0.95 -5.74
C THR A 40 8.62 -0.31 -7.12
N ALA A 41 7.63 -0.74 -7.90
CA ALA A 41 7.40 -0.22 -9.25
C ALA A 41 7.06 1.28 -9.27
N ILE A 42 6.43 1.78 -8.20
CA ILE A 42 6.08 3.21 -8.03
C ILE A 42 7.14 4.01 -7.25
N GLU A 43 8.32 3.43 -7.02
CA GLU A 43 9.45 4.06 -6.31
C GLU A 43 9.12 4.52 -4.87
N PHE A 44 8.22 3.81 -4.20
CA PHE A 44 7.93 4.00 -2.78
C PHE A 44 8.03 2.66 -2.06
N PRO A 45 9.25 2.15 -1.81
CA PRO A 45 9.47 0.74 -1.48
C PRO A 45 8.99 0.45 -0.05
N LEU A 46 7.79 -0.12 0.08
CA LEU A 46 7.25 -0.58 1.35
C LEU A 46 7.70 -2.00 1.64
N VAL A 47 8.04 -2.27 2.91
CA VAL A 47 8.28 -3.62 3.45
C VAL A 47 7.21 -3.94 4.48
N VAL A 48 6.81 -5.22 4.54
CA VAL A 48 5.76 -5.71 5.44
C VAL A 48 6.35 -6.81 6.32
N TYR A 49 6.12 -6.73 7.62
CA TYR A 49 6.52 -7.71 8.61
C TYR A 49 5.30 -8.23 9.36
N LYS A 50 5.15 -9.54 9.50
CA LYS A 50 4.05 -10.14 10.28
C LYS A 50 4.39 -10.07 11.76
N THR A 51 3.52 -9.45 12.56
CA THR A 51 3.73 -9.34 14.02
C THR A 51 3.39 -10.63 14.75
N TYR A 52 2.58 -11.48 14.13
CA TYR A 52 2.21 -12.77 14.68
C TYR A 52 3.18 -13.88 14.27
N SER A 53 3.83 -14.48 15.27
CA SER A 53 4.50 -15.77 15.11
C SER A 53 3.46 -16.87 15.19
N LEU A 54 3.03 -17.40 14.03
CA LEU A 54 2.19 -18.59 13.83
C LEU A 54 0.89 -18.61 14.66
N PRO A 55 -0.27 -18.25 14.07
CA PRO A 55 -1.54 -18.56 14.70
C PRO A 55 -1.63 -20.06 14.91
N THR A 56 -1.93 -20.49 16.14
CA THR A 56 -2.24 -21.88 16.41
C THR A 56 -3.32 -22.33 15.43
N VAL A 57 -3.28 -23.58 14.96
CA VAL A 57 -4.26 -24.10 13.99
C VAL A 57 -5.70 -23.84 14.44
N SER A 58 -5.93 -23.74 15.76
CA SER A 58 -7.17 -23.42 16.45
C SER A 58 -7.69 -21.98 16.29
N THR A 59 -6.88 -20.98 15.92
CA THR A 59 -7.38 -19.61 15.76
C THR A 59 -8.25 -19.51 14.51
N PRO A 60 -9.52 -19.09 14.60
CA PRO A 60 -10.40 -18.97 13.44
C PRO A 60 -9.79 -18.09 12.35
N LYS A 61 -9.86 -18.56 11.10
CA LYS A 61 -9.31 -17.84 9.93
C LYS A 61 -9.81 -16.39 9.86
N SER A 62 -11.09 -16.16 10.12
CA SER A 62 -11.73 -14.84 10.08
C SER A 62 -11.18 -13.85 11.10
N LEU A 63 -10.45 -14.29 12.11
CA LEU A 63 -9.76 -13.40 13.07
C LEU A 63 -8.37 -12.98 12.58
N LEU A 64 -7.82 -13.67 11.59
CA LEU A 64 -6.46 -13.48 11.09
C LEU A 64 -6.45 -12.85 9.69
N GLU A 65 -7.61 -12.48 9.18
CA GLU A 65 -7.74 -11.77 7.90
C GLU A 65 -7.16 -10.36 8.03
N ASN A 66 -6.42 -9.98 7.00
CA ASN A 66 -5.82 -8.67 6.85
C ASN A 66 -5.77 -8.31 5.37
N ASP A 67 -6.90 -7.82 4.85
CA ASP A 67 -7.08 -7.58 3.42
C ASP A 67 -6.10 -6.54 2.87
N ILE A 68 -5.71 -5.55 3.70
CA ILE A 68 -4.70 -4.57 3.31
C ILE A 68 -3.35 -5.25 3.12
N ALA A 69 -2.96 -6.16 4.01
CA ALA A 69 -1.73 -6.94 3.84
C ALA A 69 -1.76 -7.79 2.57
N THR A 70 -2.91 -8.41 2.27
CA THR A 70 -3.13 -9.13 1.01
C THR A 70 -2.95 -8.21 -0.19
N THR A 71 -3.57 -7.03 -0.18
CA THR A 71 -3.51 -6.06 -1.26
C THR A 71 -2.09 -5.52 -1.48
N LEU A 72 -1.38 -5.16 -0.41
CA LEU A 72 0.00 -4.67 -0.48
C LEU A 72 0.93 -5.68 -1.19
N ASN A 73 0.69 -6.97 -1.00
CA ASN A 73 1.52 -8.04 -1.55
C ASN A 73 1.06 -8.55 -2.93
N ILE A 74 0.15 -7.85 -3.62
CA ILE A 74 -0.24 -8.24 -4.98
C ILE A 74 0.99 -8.22 -5.91
N GLU A 75 1.20 -9.33 -6.61
CA GLU A 75 2.18 -9.46 -7.69
C GLU A 75 1.58 -8.93 -9.00
N PRO A 76 2.15 -7.89 -9.64
CA PRO A 76 1.65 -7.33 -10.90
C PRO A 76 1.52 -8.36 -12.01
N SER A 77 2.43 -9.34 -12.04
CA SER A 77 2.48 -10.41 -13.03
C SER A 77 1.28 -11.35 -12.97
N THR A 78 0.67 -11.54 -11.80
CA THR A 78 -0.44 -12.49 -11.59
C THR A 78 -1.74 -11.82 -11.16
N GLY A 79 -1.68 -10.56 -10.71
CA GLY A 79 -2.78 -9.87 -10.06
C GLY A 79 -3.16 -10.44 -8.69
N LYS A 80 -2.34 -11.33 -8.11
CA LYS A 80 -2.64 -12.02 -6.85
C LYS A 80 -1.47 -11.89 -5.88
N ALA A 81 -1.79 -11.89 -4.59
CA ALA A 81 -0.76 -12.01 -3.56
C ALA A 81 -0.22 -13.45 -3.50
N PRO A 82 1.03 -13.67 -3.07
CA PRO A 82 1.54 -15.01 -2.74
C PRO A 82 0.68 -15.73 -1.70
N ALA A 83 0.72 -17.06 -1.68
CA ALA A 83 -0.18 -17.88 -0.86
C ALA A 83 -0.12 -17.53 0.64
N GLU A 84 1.07 -17.21 1.15
CA GLU A 84 1.30 -16.81 2.54
C GLU A 84 0.68 -15.46 2.91
N TRP A 85 0.28 -14.66 1.92
CA TRP A 85 -0.38 -13.36 2.11
C TRP A 85 -1.87 -13.38 1.77
N GLN A 86 -2.41 -14.50 1.27
CA GLN A 86 -3.83 -14.58 0.88
C GLN A 86 -4.79 -14.88 2.04
N SER A 87 -4.29 -15.45 3.14
CA SER A 87 -5.13 -15.93 4.23
C SER A 87 -4.31 -16.11 5.50
N ARG A 88 -4.98 -15.97 6.66
CA ARG A 88 -4.36 -16.12 7.99
C ARG A 88 -3.09 -15.28 8.16
N VAL A 89 -3.12 -14.04 7.68
CA VAL A 89 -1.95 -13.14 7.66
C VAL A 89 -1.59 -12.66 9.08
N GLY A 90 -2.60 -12.36 9.89
CA GLY A 90 -2.41 -11.74 11.21
C GLY A 90 -2.11 -10.23 11.13
N GLY A 91 -1.74 -9.65 12.26
CA GLY A 91 -1.29 -8.27 12.33
C GLY A 91 0.03 -8.06 11.57
N ILE A 92 0.25 -6.85 11.07
CA ILE A 92 1.47 -6.50 10.33
C ILE A 92 2.04 -5.14 10.78
N ILE A 93 3.33 -4.96 10.54
CA ILE A 93 4.00 -3.66 10.53
C ILE A 93 4.43 -3.37 9.09
N VAL A 94 4.27 -2.12 8.68
CA VAL A 94 4.70 -1.60 7.38
C VAL A 94 5.70 -0.48 7.60
N ALA A 95 6.83 -0.53 6.90
CA ALA A 95 7.86 0.51 6.93
C ALA A 95 8.39 0.77 5.52
N ARG A 96 9.15 1.85 5.33
CA ARG A 96 9.90 2.06 4.08
C ARG A 96 11.23 1.32 4.11
N LYS A 97 11.56 0.64 3.02
CA LYS A 97 12.80 -0.13 2.86
C LYS A 97 14.05 0.74 3.01
N ASP A 98 13.98 1.97 2.54
CA ASP A 98 15.04 2.98 2.62
C ASP A 98 15.25 3.56 4.03
N LYS A 99 14.49 3.06 5.03
CA LYS A 99 14.55 3.49 6.44
C LYS A 99 14.13 4.94 6.66
N GLN A 100 13.45 5.57 5.69
CA GLN A 100 12.76 6.83 5.95
C GLN A 100 11.49 6.58 6.79
N SER A 101 11.06 7.59 7.53
CA SER A 101 9.84 7.51 8.32
C SER A 101 8.62 7.38 7.40
N LEU A 102 7.71 6.49 7.76
CA LEU A 102 6.41 6.33 7.11
C LEU A 102 5.32 6.91 8.00
N ASP A 103 4.65 7.97 7.55
CA ASP A 103 3.43 8.47 8.15
C ASP A 103 2.20 7.72 7.64
N ILE A 104 1.10 7.87 8.38
CA ILE A 104 -0.17 7.19 8.09
C ILE A 104 -0.77 7.67 6.76
N ARG A 105 -0.62 8.94 6.40
CA ARG A 105 -1.28 9.52 5.22
C ARG A 105 -0.62 9.05 3.93
N HIS A 106 0.71 9.04 3.86
CA HIS A 106 1.42 8.49 2.71
C HIS A 106 1.22 6.98 2.63
N PHE A 107 1.19 6.27 3.75
CA PHE A 107 0.78 4.86 3.76
C PHE A 107 -0.63 4.68 3.17
N GLU A 108 -1.58 5.51 3.58
CA GLU A 108 -2.96 5.50 3.07
C GLU A 108 -3.03 5.68 1.56
N GLY A 109 -2.35 6.69 1.04
CA GLY A 109 -2.26 6.93 -0.40
C GLY A 109 -1.67 5.75 -1.16
N VAL A 110 -0.57 5.20 -0.67
CA VAL A 110 0.11 4.11 -1.35
C VAL A 110 -0.72 2.82 -1.35
N TRP A 111 -1.32 2.42 -0.22
CA TRP A 111 -2.13 1.19 -0.22
C TRP A 111 -3.38 1.33 -1.09
N MET A 112 -4.03 2.49 -1.09
CA MET A 112 -5.21 2.75 -1.94
C MET A 112 -4.85 2.75 -3.43
N TYR A 113 -3.69 3.29 -3.79
CA TYR A 113 -3.19 3.20 -5.15
C TYR A 113 -2.92 1.75 -5.55
N ILE A 114 -2.28 0.96 -4.67
CA ILE A 114 -2.04 -0.48 -4.90
C ILE A 114 -3.36 -1.24 -5.06
N ASP A 115 -4.39 -0.91 -4.28
CA ASP A 115 -5.73 -1.50 -4.41
C ASP A 115 -6.35 -1.22 -5.79
N MET A 116 -6.25 0.03 -6.26
CA MET A 116 -6.70 0.43 -7.60
C MET A 116 -5.94 -0.31 -8.71
N ILE A 117 -4.62 -0.50 -8.57
CA ILE A 117 -3.84 -1.35 -9.49
C ILE A 117 -4.31 -2.81 -9.43
N GLY A 118 -4.55 -3.34 -8.23
CA GLY A 118 -5.08 -4.68 -8.03
C GLY A 118 -6.44 -4.89 -8.70
N HIS A 119 -7.33 -3.90 -8.64
CA HIS A 119 -8.61 -3.91 -9.34
C HIS A 119 -8.41 -4.03 -10.86
N LYS A 120 -7.51 -3.23 -11.44
CA LYS A 120 -7.20 -3.28 -12.87
C LYS A 120 -6.69 -4.65 -13.32
N LEU A 121 -5.81 -5.25 -12.52
CA LEU A 121 -5.25 -6.57 -12.81
C LEU A 121 -6.32 -7.67 -12.72
N LYS A 122 -7.15 -7.65 -11.67
CA LYS A 122 -8.10 -8.75 -11.37
C LYS A 122 -9.39 -8.67 -12.19
N LEU A 123 -9.95 -7.48 -12.34
CA LEU A 123 -11.32 -7.29 -12.86
C LEU A 123 -11.33 -6.71 -14.28
N GLU A 124 -10.36 -5.87 -14.62
CA GLU A 124 -10.27 -5.25 -15.96
C GLU A 124 -9.38 -6.07 -16.92
N GLY A 125 -8.77 -7.17 -16.45
CA GLY A 125 -7.90 -8.03 -17.24
C GLY A 125 -6.60 -7.33 -17.71
N ALA A 126 -6.17 -6.28 -17.00
CA ALA A 126 -4.92 -5.62 -17.31
C ALA A 126 -3.72 -6.55 -17.06
N THR A 127 -2.67 -6.41 -17.86
CA THR A 127 -1.38 -7.08 -17.63
C THR A 127 -0.39 -6.09 -17.04
N GLU A 128 0.62 -6.57 -16.32
CA GLU A 128 1.72 -5.72 -15.85
C GLU A 128 2.33 -4.91 -17.01
N ALA A 129 2.64 -5.56 -18.13
CA ALA A 129 3.18 -4.90 -19.31
C ALA A 129 2.24 -3.80 -19.85
N GLY A 130 0.93 -4.06 -19.86
CA GLY A 130 -0.07 -3.08 -20.27
C GLY A 130 -0.18 -1.90 -19.31
N LEU A 131 -0.09 -2.14 -17.99
CA LEU A 131 -0.06 -1.07 -16.99
C LEU A 131 1.21 -0.22 -17.11
N ARG A 132 2.37 -0.84 -17.30
CA ARG A 132 3.64 -0.14 -17.54
C ARG A 132 3.58 0.69 -18.82
N ALA A 133 3.08 0.14 -19.92
CA ALA A 133 2.92 0.86 -21.18
C ALA A 133 1.98 2.07 -21.07
N LYS A 134 0.99 2.01 -20.17
CA LYS A 134 0.08 3.12 -19.85
C LYS A 134 0.62 4.07 -18.79
N GLY A 135 1.77 3.79 -18.18
CA GLY A 135 2.37 4.59 -17.12
C GLY A 135 1.80 4.36 -15.71
N HIS A 136 0.87 3.41 -15.52
CA HIS A 136 0.20 3.13 -14.24
C HIS A 136 1.04 2.36 -13.20
N LEU A 137 2.32 2.15 -13.46
CA LEU A 137 3.25 1.52 -12.51
C LEU A 137 4.50 2.39 -12.41
N THR A 138 4.29 3.67 -12.11
CA THR A 138 5.34 4.68 -12.00
C THR A 138 5.06 5.63 -10.85
N LYS A 139 6.11 6.23 -10.29
CA LYS A 139 5.98 7.30 -9.29
C LYS A 139 5.13 8.47 -9.79
N LYS A 140 5.27 8.83 -11.07
CA LYS A 140 4.52 9.93 -11.70
C LYS A 140 3.00 9.70 -11.64
N ASP A 141 2.55 8.48 -11.91
CA ASP A 141 1.12 8.15 -11.88
C ASP A 141 0.59 8.08 -10.45
N LEU A 142 1.37 7.58 -9.48
CA LEU A 142 1.02 7.66 -8.06
C LEU A 142 0.80 9.12 -7.62
N VAL A 143 1.71 10.03 -7.95
CA VAL A 143 1.59 11.45 -7.60
C VAL A 143 0.37 12.09 -8.26
N HIS A 144 0.13 11.78 -9.54
CA HIS A 144 -1.05 12.28 -10.25
C HIS A 144 -2.35 11.76 -9.61
N TRP A 145 -2.41 10.47 -9.32
CA TRP A 145 -3.55 9.84 -8.64
C TRP A 145 -3.78 10.45 -7.25
N TRP A 146 -2.72 10.66 -6.46
CA TRP A 146 -2.80 11.24 -5.13
C TRP A 146 -3.45 12.63 -5.16
N LYS A 147 -3.03 13.49 -6.09
CA LYS A 147 -3.62 14.81 -6.27
C LYS A 147 -5.11 14.75 -6.62
N LEU A 148 -5.51 13.83 -7.50
CA LEU A 148 -6.92 13.60 -7.83
C LEU A 148 -7.70 13.11 -6.60
N TYR A 149 -7.12 12.20 -5.83
CA TYR A 149 -7.69 11.66 -4.61
C TYR A 149 -7.91 12.77 -3.56
N GLU A 150 -6.94 13.65 -3.35
CA GLU A 150 -7.08 14.79 -2.44
C GLU A 150 -8.15 15.79 -2.89
N ILE A 151 -8.23 16.09 -4.19
CA ILE A 151 -9.28 16.96 -4.74
C ILE A 151 -10.66 16.34 -4.49
N GLN A 152 -10.79 15.04 -4.75
CA GLN A 152 -12.02 14.30 -4.52
C GLN A 152 -12.41 14.27 -3.04
N ALA A 153 -11.44 14.05 -2.14
CA ALA A 153 -11.65 14.06 -0.69
C ALA A 153 -12.14 15.44 -0.18
N ARG A 154 -11.74 16.54 -0.84
CA ARG A 154 -12.27 17.89 -0.58
C ARG A 154 -13.64 18.16 -1.20
N GLY A 155 -14.15 17.27 -2.06
CA GLY A 155 -15.43 17.43 -2.74
C GLY A 155 -15.41 18.42 -3.92
N ASP A 156 -14.22 18.85 -4.38
CA ASP A 156 -14.09 19.85 -5.44
C ASP A 156 -14.19 19.21 -6.84
N ARG A 157 -15.44 19.10 -7.32
CA ARG A 157 -15.77 18.46 -8.60
C ARG A 157 -15.22 19.21 -9.82
N GLU A 158 -15.03 20.52 -9.73
CA GLU A 158 -14.53 21.32 -10.85
C GLU A 158 -13.03 21.14 -11.01
N ALA A 159 -12.27 21.26 -9.92
CA ALA A 159 -10.84 20.97 -9.91
C ALA A 159 -10.57 19.52 -10.36
N TYR A 160 -11.40 18.57 -9.93
CA TYR A 160 -11.27 17.17 -10.34
C TYR A 160 -11.42 17.02 -11.86
N ARG A 161 -12.49 17.58 -12.43
CA ARG A 161 -12.73 17.54 -13.89
C ARG A 161 -11.62 18.22 -14.68
N LYS A 162 -11.09 19.33 -14.18
CA LYS A 162 -9.99 20.06 -14.83
C LYS A 162 -8.71 19.24 -14.81
N MET A 163 -8.36 18.67 -13.66
CA MET A 163 -7.13 17.90 -13.49
C MET A 163 -7.18 16.56 -14.25
N ASN A 164 -8.31 15.86 -14.22
CA ASN A 164 -8.48 14.57 -14.90
C ASN A 164 -8.45 14.69 -16.45
N LYS A 165 -8.56 15.91 -16.99
CA LYS A 165 -8.38 16.21 -18.43
C LYS A 165 -6.97 16.70 -18.76
N ALA A 166 -6.15 17.04 -17.77
CA ALA A 166 -4.80 17.51 -17.98
C ALA A 166 -3.84 16.32 -18.12
N PRO A 167 -2.76 16.46 -18.91
CA PRO A 167 -1.71 15.44 -18.96
C PRO A 167 -1.07 15.23 -17.56
N PRO A 168 -0.55 14.03 -17.26
CA PRO A 168 0.08 13.75 -15.97
C PRO A 168 1.21 14.74 -15.69
N VAL A 169 1.14 15.39 -14.52
CA VAL A 169 2.09 16.43 -14.08
C VAL A 169 3.51 15.88 -14.10
N GLU A 170 4.46 16.59 -14.72
CA GLU A 170 5.88 16.25 -14.61
C GLU A 170 6.31 16.37 -13.15
N VAL A 171 6.95 15.32 -12.63
CA VAL A 171 7.45 15.32 -11.26
C VAL A 171 8.64 16.29 -11.24
N GLY A 172 8.40 17.53 -10.82
CA GLY A 172 9.48 18.44 -10.46
C GLY A 172 10.22 17.89 -9.24
N GLU A 173 11.54 18.10 -9.17
CA GLU A 173 12.44 17.55 -8.14
C GLU A 173 12.09 17.93 -6.69
N SER A 174 11.05 18.76 -6.46
CA SER A 174 10.69 19.30 -5.14
C SER A 174 9.23 19.10 -4.71
N GLU A 175 8.43 18.24 -5.38
CA GLU A 175 7.11 17.90 -4.84
C GLU A 175 7.28 16.89 -3.70
N ASP A 176 7.29 17.45 -2.49
CA ASP A 176 7.51 16.86 -1.16
C ASP A 176 6.42 15.86 -0.72
N TRP A 177 5.88 15.08 -1.65
CA TRP A 177 4.77 14.15 -1.35
C TRP A 177 5.20 12.94 -0.51
N ALA A 178 6.51 12.77 -0.29
CA ALA A 178 7.09 11.59 0.34
C ALA A 178 8.46 11.82 1.02
N SER A 179 8.91 13.07 1.16
CA SER A 179 10.21 13.38 1.80
C SER A 179 10.14 13.36 3.32
#